data_AF-A0A3D4F7F9-F1
#
_entry.id   AF-A0A3D4F7F9-F1
#
_cell.length_a   1.000
_cell.length_b   1.000
_cell.length_c   1.000
_cell.angle_alpha   90.00
_cell.angle_beta   90.00
_cell.angle_gamma   90.00
#
_symmetry.space_group_name_H-M   'P 1'
#
loop_
_entity.id
_entity.type
_entity.pdbx_description
1 polymer ?
#
loop_
_entity_poly.entity_id
_entity_poly.type
_entity_poly.pdbx_seq_one_letter_code
_entity_poly.pdbx_strand_id
1 'polypeptide(L)'
;MLLVSSIAGAQSAESNDTKPSAPTAPTVVTPGKAGSPPSDAIVLFDGTQSDAWQSQDGSAKWSLLESEGAMEVKKGTGSLRTKSSFGD
;
A
#
# COMPACT_ATOMS: atom_id res chain seq x y z
N MET A 1 10.86 -31.55 70.56
CA MET A 1 11.74 -31.36 69.39
C MET A 1 11.80 -32.69 68.65
N LEU A 2 11.18 -32.75 67.47
CA LEU A 2 11.31 -33.70 66.34
C LEU A 2 9.95 -33.65 65.58
N LEU A 3 9.75 -32.63 64.74
CA LEU A 3 9.95 -32.60 63.28
C LEU A 3 8.84 -33.32 62.51
N VAL A 4 7.85 -32.52 62.09
CA VAL A 4 6.88 -32.83 61.05
C VAL A 4 7.61 -32.77 59.71
N SER A 5 7.82 -33.89 59.03
CA SER A 5 8.33 -33.88 57.65
C SER A 5 7.17 -33.79 56.67
N SER A 6 6.91 -32.56 56.23
CA SER A 6 5.97 -32.25 55.15
C SER A 6 6.51 -32.74 53.80
N ILE A 7 5.59 -33.25 52.98
CA ILE A 7 5.82 -33.82 51.67
C ILE A 7 6.19 -32.69 50.70
N ALA A 8 7.41 -32.68 50.18
CA ALA A 8 7.79 -31.74 49.12
C ALA A 8 7.53 -32.39 47.75
N GLY A 9 6.32 -32.21 47.22
CA GLY A 9 6.03 -32.42 45.81
C GLY A 9 6.53 -31.21 45.01
N ALA A 10 7.64 -31.34 44.30
CA ALA A 10 8.06 -30.34 43.33
C ALA A 10 7.20 -30.51 42.06
N GLN A 11 6.06 -29.82 41.98
CA GLN A 11 5.41 -29.57 40.69
C GLN A 11 6.27 -28.54 39.95
N SER A 12 6.95 -28.98 38.89
CA SER A 12 7.53 -28.08 37.90
C SER A 12 6.37 -27.29 37.28
N ALA A 13 6.26 -26.02 37.66
CA ALA A 13 5.41 -25.07 36.96
C ALA A 13 6.12 -24.74 35.64
N GLU A 14 5.82 -25.51 34.60
CA GLU A 14 6.16 -25.17 33.23
C GLU A 14 5.29 -23.96 32.84
N SER A 15 5.84 -22.74 32.97
CA SER A 15 5.15 -21.53 32.51
C SER A 15 5.15 -21.57 30.97
N ASN A 16 4.02 -21.99 30.40
CA ASN A 16 3.73 -21.79 28.99
C ASN A 16 3.45 -20.29 28.75
N ASP A 17 4.50 -19.47 28.84
CA ASP A 17 4.49 -18.06 28.43
C ASP A 17 4.48 -17.99 26.89
N THR A 18 3.36 -18.37 26.27
CA THR A 18 3.14 -18.13 24.85
C THR A 18 2.88 -16.63 24.68
N LYS A 19 3.96 -15.85 24.57
CA LYS A 19 3.87 -14.45 24.16
C LYS A 19 3.09 -14.39 22.85
N PRO A 20 2.00 -13.60 22.75
CA PRO A 20 1.31 -13.41 21.48
C PRO A 20 2.31 -12.96 20.42
N SER A 21 2.25 -13.59 19.24
CA SER A 21 3.08 -13.19 18.11
C SER A 21 2.84 -11.71 17.86
N ALA A 22 3.91 -10.92 17.80
CA ALA A 22 3.78 -9.48 17.57
C ALA A 22 3.14 -9.25 16.18
N PRO A 23 2.33 -8.19 16.01
CA PRO A 23 1.82 -7.85 14.68
C PRO A 23 2.98 -7.64 13.71
N THR A 24 2.80 -8.05 12.46
CA THR A 24 3.76 -7.80 11.40
C THR A 24 4.07 -6.31 11.34
N ALA A 25 5.36 -5.97 11.30
CA ALA A 25 5.77 -4.58 11.12
C ALA A 25 5.18 -4.02 9.82
N PRO A 26 4.79 -2.73 9.78
CA PRO A 26 4.27 -2.12 8.56
C PRO A 26 5.33 -2.16 7.45
N THR A 27 4.87 -2.23 6.20
CA THR A 27 5.74 -2.11 5.03
C THR A 27 6.42 -0.75 5.03
N VAL A 28 7.74 -0.74 4.82
CA VAL A 28 8.50 0.51 4.68
C VAL A 28 8.23 1.11 3.31
N VAL A 29 7.72 2.34 3.29
CA VAL A 29 7.47 3.11 2.06
C VAL A 29 8.48 4.24 1.98
N THR A 30 9.19 4.31 0.85
CA THR A 30 10.12 5.42 0.58
C THR A 30 9.33 6.62 0.04
N PRO A 31 9.39 7.80 0.68
CA PRO A 31 8.74 8.99 0.14
C PRO A 31 9.31 9.40 -1.21
N GLY A 32 8.46 9.98 -2.06
CA GLY A 32 8.92 10.65 -3.26
C GLY A 32 9.69 11.93 -2.94
N LYS A 33 10.49 12.40 -3.91
CA LYS A 33 11.05 13.76 -3.90
C LYS A 33 9.93 14.79 -4.15
N ALA A 34 10.25 16.08 -4.17
CA ALA A 34 9.29 17.16 -4.37
C ALA A 34 8.32 16.90 -5.55
N GLY A 35 7.07 16.52 -5.23
CA GLY A 35 6.01 16.22 -6.21
C GLY A 35 6.06 14.83 -6.85
N SER A 36 7.07 14.01 -6.56
CA SER A 36 7.16 12.63 -7.06
C SER A 36 6.34 11.66 -6.20
N PRO A 37 5.84 10.56 -6.79
CA PRO A 37 5.12 9.53 -6.05
C PRO A 37 6.04 8.78 -5.06
N PRO A 38 5.50 8.25 -3.94
CA PRO A 38 6.21 7.31 -3.08
C PRO A 38 6.44 5.96 -3.77
N SER A 39 7.28 5.11 -3.17
CA SER A 39 7.69 3.83 -3.76
C SER A 39 6.56 2.82 -3.98
N ASP A 40 5.45 2.95 -3.26
CA ASP A 40 4.30 2.05 -3.31
C ASP A 40 3.12 2.62 -4.11
N ALA A 41 3.23 3.84 -4.65
CA ALA A 41 2.14 4.47 -5.39
C ALA A 41 1.98 3.90 -6.80
N ILE A 42 0.72 3.82 -7.23
CA ILE A 42 0.37 3.59 -8.62
C ILE A 42 0.45 4.93 -9.35
N VAL A 43 1.40 5.06 -10.28
CA VAL A 43 1.56 6.28 -11.09
C VAL A 43 0.58 6.24 -12.27
N LEU A 44 -0.42 7.12 -12.24
CA LEU A 44 -1.45 7.18 -13.29
C LEU A 44 -1.04 8.04 -14.50
N PHE A 45 -0.09 8.95 -14.32
CA PHE A 45 0.46 9.77 -15.39
C PHE A 45 1.82 10.30 -14.95
N ASP A 46 2.84 10.13 -15.77
CA ASP A 46 4.22 10.55 -15.51
C ASP A 46 4.72 11.65 -16.48
N GLY A 47 3.83 12.13 -17.34
CA GLY A 47 4.14 13.11 -18.39
C GLY A 47 4.32 12.52 -19.78
N THR A 48 4.38 11.19 -19.92
CA THR A 48 4.77 10.56 -21.19
C THR A 48 3.62 9.84 -21.90
N GLN A 49 2.75 9.16 -21.16
CA GLN A 49 1.72 8.29 -21.74
C GLN A 49 0.45 8.25 -20.91
N SER A 50 -0.70 8.02 -21.59
CA SER A 50 -2.03 8.02 -20.98
C SER A 50 -2.59 6.62 -20.74
N ASP A 51 -1.72 5.60 -20.63
CA ASP A 51 -2.12 4.19 -20.62
C ASP A 51 -2.94 3.77 -19.41
N ALA A 52 -2.84 4.48 -18.28
CA ALA A 52 -3.68 4.23 -17.11
C ALA A 52 -5.12 4.76 -17.28
N TRP A 53 -5.38 5.53 -18.34
CA TRP A 53 -6.63 6.23 -18.59
C TRP A 53 -7.40 5.67 -19.78
N GLN A 54 -8.71 5.85 -19.75
CA GLN A 54 -9.61 5.52 -20.84
C GLN A 54 -10.74 6.55 -20.95
N SER A 55 -11.24 6.73 -22.16
CA SER A 55 -12.49 7.46 -22.40
C SER A 55 -13.69 6.52 -22.20
N GLN A 56 -14.90 7.06 -22.36
CA GLN A 56 -16.13 6.26 -22.25
C GLN A 56 -16.18 5.13 -23.27
N ASP A 57 -15.61 5.31 -24.46
CA ASP A 57 -15.71 4.41 -25.61
C ASP A 57 -14.38 3.73 -25.99
N GLY A 58 -13.32 3.88 -25.19
CA GLY A 58 -12.06 3.19 -25.45
C GLY A 58 -10.83 3.91 -24.90
N SER A 59 -9.77 3.98 -25.69
CA SER A 59 -8.51 4.63 -25.30
C SER A 59 -8.70 6.08 -24.89
N ALA A 60 -7.76 6.62 -24.11
CA ALA A 60 -7.72 8.04 -23.80
C ALA A 60 -7.56 8.86 -25.10
N LYS A 61 -8.24 10.01 -25.17
CA LYS A 61 -8.34 10.85 -26.38
C LYS A 61 -7.87 12.29 -26.16
N TRP A 62 -7.43 12.62 -24.94
CA TRP A 62 -6.80 13.90 -24.65
C TRP A 62 -5.44 13.97 -25.35
N SER A 63 -4.98 15.20 -25.62
CA SER A 63 -3.69 15.45 -26.29
C SER A 63 -2.55 15.29 -25.29
N LEU A 64 -1.45 14.66 -25.70
CA LEU A 64 -0.19 14.69 -24.95
C LEU A 64 0.66 15.88 -25.42
N LEU A 65 1.03 16.74 -24.49
CA LEU A 65 1.95 17.85 -24.70
C LEU A 65 3.33 17.42 -24.22
N GLU A 66 4.07 16.69 -25.07
CA GLU A 66 5.35 16.06 -24.70
C GLU A 66 6.38 17.06 -24.16
N SER A 67 6.42 18.28 -24.71
CA SER A 67 7.32 19.34 -24.25
C SER A 67 7.04 19.86 -22.84
N GLU A 68 5.81 19.66 -22.35
CA GLU A 68 5.34 20.13 -21.05
C GLU A 68 5.16 18.97 -20.05
N GLY A 69 5.28 17.72 -20.52
CA GLY A 69 4.95 16.55 -19.72
C GLY A 69 3.50 16.57 -19.23
N ALA A 70 2.57 17.07 -20.06
CA ALA A 70 1.19 17.35 -19.67
C ALA A 70 0.20 16.65 -20.59
N MET A 71 -1.02 16.45 -20.08
CA MET A 71 -2.15 15.96 -20.85
C MET A 71 -3.24 17.03 -20.88
N GLU A 72 -3.67 17.41 -22.07
CA GLU A 72 -4.62 18.49 -22.31
C GLU A 72 -5.94 17.97 -22.89
N VAL A 73 -7.06 18.51 -22.39
CA VAL A 73 -8.39 18.21 -22.91
C VAL A 73 -8.47 18.56 -24.41
N LYS A 74 -8.70 17.56 -25.24
CA LYS A 74 -9.03 17.79 -26.65
C LYS A 74 -10.54 18.03 -26.79
N LYS A 75 -10.93 19.17 -27.34
CA LYS A 75 -12.36 19.54 -27.51
C LYS A 75 -13.15 18.40 -28.18
N GLY A 76 -14.28 18.04 -27.58
CA GLY A 76 -15.17 16.98 -28.08
C GLY A 76 -14.79 15.55 -27.70
N THR A 77 -13.75 15.35 -26.89
CA THR A 77 -13.31 13.99 -26.49
C THR A 77 -13.88 13.50 -25.17
N GLY A 78 -14.57 14.37 -24.43
CA GLY A 78 -15.20 14.03 -23.16
C GLY A 78 -14.20 13.82 -22.01
N SER A 79 -14.70 13.21 -20.93
CA SER A 79 -13.93 12.93 -19.73
C SER A 79 -13.09 11.65 -19.87
N LEU A 80 -12.02 11.57 -19.07
CA LEU A 80 -11.27 10.35 -18.86
C LEU A 80 -11.59 9.75 -17.49
N ARG A 81 -11.45 8.43 -17.39
CA ARG A 81 -11.44 7.68 -16.13
C ARG A 81 -10.23 6.76 -16.10
N THR A 82 -9.82 6.34 -14.91
CA THR A 82 -8.81 5.29 -14.77
C THR A 82 -9.34 3.97 -15.32
N LYS A 83 -8.46 3.15 -15.90
CA LYS A 83 -8.79 1.77 -16.27
C LYS A 83 -9.01 0.90 -15.03
N SER A 84 -8.18 1.12 -14.01
CA SER A 84 -8.32 0.48 -12.71
C SER A 84 -9.46 1.11 -11.90
N SER A 85 -10.09 0.28 -11.05
CA SER A 85 -11.02 0.72 -10.00
C SER A 85 -10.30 0.73 -8.66
N PHE A 86 -10.70 1.62 -7.75
CA PHE A 86 -10.06 1.80 -6.44
C PHE A 86 -11.09 1.69 -5.31
N GLY A 87 -10.64 1.19 -4.16
CA GLY A 87 -11.35 1.08 -2.88
C GLY A 87 -10.34 1.05 -1.73
N ASP A 88 -10.82 1.06 -0.47
CA ASP A 88 -9.99 0.98 0.73
C ASP A 88 -10.08 -0.38 1.47
#